data_AF-A0A0D5Y1G0-F1
#
_entry.id   AF-A0A0D5Y1G0-F1
#
_cell.length_a   1.000
_cell.length_b   1.000
_cell.length_c   1.000
_cell.angle_alpha   90.00
_cell.angle_beta   90.00
_cell.angle_gamma   90.00
#
_symmetry.space_group_name_H-M   'P 1'
#
loop_
_entity.id
_entity.type
_entity.pdbx_description
1 polymer ?
#
loop_
_entity_poly.entity_id
_entity_poly.type
_entity_poly.pdbx_seq_one_letter_code
_entity_poly.pdbx_strand_id
1 'polypeptide(L)'
;MGDWVRYPDGTESKIISGAGASLTHQGLPIAIVGSATDNGDTIISSLQSSSQIREYADDNGIPGLLQPGFEVPFTSSESKTSR
;
A
#
# COMPACT_ATOMS: atom_id res chain seq x y z
N MET A 1 -0.15 -0.45 7.35
CA MET A 1 0.45 -1.72 6.90
C MET A 1 0.49 -2.73 8.04
N GLY A 2 0.41 -4.03 7.74
CA GLY A 2 0.37 -5.08 8.77
C GLY A 2 1.06 -6.40 8.42
N ASP A 3 1.45 -6.60 7.16
CA ASP A 3 2.02 -7.87 6.69
C ASP A 3 3.54 -7.95 6.90
N TRP A 4 4.05 -9.19 6.95
CA TRP A 4 5.46 -9.52 7.17
C TRP A 4 6.04 -10.26 5.96
N VAL A 5 7.29 -9.96 5.64
CA VAL A 5 8.13 -10.74 4.74
C VAL A 5 8.91 -11.76 5.57
N ARG A 6 8.95 -13.00 5.10
CA ARG A 6 9.78 -14.06 5.69
C ARG A 6 10.86 -14.48 4.72
N TYR A 7 12.11 -14.51 5.18
CA TYR A 7 13.28 -14.80 4.38
C TYR A 7 13.72 -16.27 4.49
N PRO A 8 14.54 -16.78 3.54
CA PRO A 8 15.02 -18.16 3.58
C PRO A 8 15.85 -18.53 4.82
N ASP A 9 16.54 -17.55 5.41
CA ASP A 9 17.31 -17.71 6.65
C ASP A 9 16.43 -17.73 7.92
N GLY A 10 15.11 -17.56 7.75
CA GLY A 10 14.14 -17.54 8.83
C GLY A 10 13.93 -16.18 9.48
N THR A 11 14.64 -15.14 9.03
CA THR A 11 14.38 -13.77 9.49
C THR A 11 13.07 -13.22 8.94
N GLU A 12 12.55 -12.19 9.59
CA GLU A 12 11.31 -11.51 9.20
C GLU A 12 11.51 -10.00 9.17
N SER A 13 10.78 -9.31 8.30
CA SER A 13 10.77 -7.85 8.19
C SER A 13 9.37 -7.36 7.89
N LYS A 14 9.01 -6.18 8.41
CA LYS A 14 7.67 -5.61 8.22
C LYS A 14 7.58 -4.92 6.87
N ILE A 15 6.47 -5.09 6.16
CA ILE A 15 6.16 -4.27 4.98
C ILE A 15 5.68 -2.90 5.47
N ILE A 16 6.33 -1.83 5.01
CA ILE A 16 6.11 -0.47 5.53
C ILE A 16 5.51 0.50 4.51
N SER A 17 5.47 0.16 3.22
CA SER A 17 4.80 0.93 2.18
C SER A 17 3.87 0.06 1.30
N GLY A 18 3.12 0.66 0.38
CA GLY A 18 2.13 -0.05 -0.44
C GLY A 18 1.38 0.85 -1.41
N ALA A 19 0.15 0.48 -1.74
CA ALA A 19 -0.71 1.16 -2.71
C ALA A 19 -1.18 2.58 -2.32
N GLY A 20 -0.81 3.07 -1.13
CA GLY A 20 -1.31 4.34 -0.61
C GLY A 20 -2.84 4.36 -0.53
N ALA A 21 -3.43 5.48 -0.95
CA ALA A 21 -4.88 5.68 -1.02
C ALA A 21 -5.55 4.97 -2.23
N SER A 22 -4.77 4.44 -3.19
CA SER A 22 -5.35 3.85 -4.41
C SER A 22 -6.07 2.52 -4.15
N LEU A 23 -5.61 1.73 -3.17
CA LEU A 23 -6.19 0.43 -2.87
C LEU A 23 -5.94 0.06 -1.40
N THR A 24 -7.02 -0.15 -0.66
CA THR A 24 -6.97 -0.51 0.76
C THR A 24 -7.78 -1.77 1.05
N HIS A 25 -7.37 -2.51 2.07
CA HIS A 25 -8.12 -3.61 2.66
C HIS A 25 -8.19 -3.37 4.17
N GLN A 26 -9.40 -3.34 4.73
CA GLN A 26 -9.63 -3.05 6.15
C GLN A 26 -8.95 -1.75 6.64
N GLY A 27 -8.95 -0.71 5.79
CA GLY A 27 -8.34 0.58 6.11
C GLY A 27 -6.80 0.60 6.06
N LEU A 28 -6.16 -0.49 5.65
CA LEU A 28 -4.71 -0.56 5.44
C LEU A 28 -4.41 -0.61 3.94
N PRO A 29 -3.40 0.11 3.44
CA PRO A 29 -3.01 -0.02 2.04
C PRO A 29 -2.51 -1.44 1.74
N ILE A 30 -2.84 -1.94 0.54
CA ILE A 30 -2.38 -3.25 0.08
C ILE A 30 -0.90 -3.16 -0.35
N ALA A 31 -0.09 -4.18 0.00
CA ALA A 31 1.28 -4.30 -0.49
C ALA A 31 1.30 -4.62 -2.00
N ILE A 32 2.16 -3.93 -2.74
CA ILE A 32 2.35 -4.09 -4.18
C ILE A 32 3.83 -4.27 -4.54
N VAL A 33 4.13 -4.65 -5.77
CA VAL A 33 5.51 -4.56 -6.31
C VAL A 33 5.99 -3.11 -6.19
N GLY A 34 7.19 -2.92 -5.64
CA GLY A 34 7.77 -1.64 -5.26
C GLY A 34 7.64 -1.29 -3.78
N SER A 35 6.85 -2.04 -3.01
CA SER A 35 6.71 -1.79 -1.56
C SER A 35 8.01 -2.08 -0.82
N ALA A 36 8.36 -1.20 0.12
CA ALA A 36 9.55 -1.31 0.95
C ALA A 36 9.27 -2.11 2.22
N THR A 37 10.32 -2.75 2.72
CA THR A 37 10.36 -3.41 4.03
C THR A 37 11.25 -2.63 5.00
N ASP A 38 11.08 -2.82 6.31
CA ASP A 38 11.82 -2.06 7.34
C ASP A 38 13.33 -2.38 7.40
N ASN A 39 13.77 -3.49 6.79
CA ASN A 39 15.18 -3.82 6.64
C ASN A 39 15.82 -3.22 5.36
N GLY A 40 15.06 -2.46 4.57
CA GLY A 40 15.54 -1.76 3.38
C GLY A 40 15.34 -2.51 2.06
N ASP A 41 14.76 -3.70 2.06
CA ASP A 41 14.44 -4.43 0.83
C ASP A 41 13.18 -3.88 0.14
N THR A 42 12.92 -4.40 -1.06
CA THR A 42 11.76 -4.03 -1.88
C THR A 42 11.12 -5.28 -2.49
N ILE A 43 9.80 -5.34 -2.48
CA ILE A 43 9.04 -6.39 -3.18
C ILE A 43 9.20 -6.19 -4.69
N ILE A 44 9.83 -7.14 -5.39
CA ILE A 44 10.11 -7.02 -6.83
C ILE A 44 9.19 -7.84 -7.74
N SER A 45 8.36 -8.72 -7.18
CA SER A 45 7.48 -9.59 -7.96
C SER A 45 6.20 -9.91 -7.19
N SER A 46 5.17 -10.33 -7.94
CA SER A 46 3.90 -10.80 -7.40
C SER A 46 3.40 -11.95 -8.27
N LEU A 47 2.69 -12.89 -7.67
CA LEU A 47 1.94 -13.91 -8.41
C LEU A 47 0.69 -13.32 -9.08
N GLN A 48 0.25 -12.14 -8.64
CA GLN A 48 -0.87 -11.42 -9.23
C GLN A 48 -0.43 -10.73 -10.53
N SER A 49 -1.21 -10.91 -11.60
CA SER A 49 -0.87 -10.44 -12.95
C SER A 49 -2.02 -9.74 -13.68
N SER A 50 -3.13 -9.47 -12.99
CA SER A 50 -4.39 -9.01 -13.59
C SER A 50 -4.69 -7.52 -13.40
N SER A 51 -3.87 -6.78 -12.66
CA SER A 51 -4.16 -5.40 -12.24
C SER A 51 -2.86 -4.67 -11.90
N GLN A 52 -2.84 -3.36 -12.12
CA GLN A 52 -1.70 -2.49 -11.84
C GLN A 52 -2.22 -1.14 -11.37
N ILE A 53 -1.44 -0.46 -10.53
CA ILE A 53 -1.67 0.94 -10.17
C ILE A 53 -0.84 1.80 -11.13
N ARG A 54 -1.47 2.83 -11.68
CA ARG A 54 -0.81 3.76 -12.60
C ARG A 54 -0.95 5.17 -12.06
N GLU A 55 0.18 5.80 -11.80
CA GLU A 55 0.28 7.22 -11.52
C GLU A 55 0.68 7.94 -12.82
N TYR A 56 -0.03 9.02 -13.14
CA TYR A 56 0.26 9.84 -14.31
C TYR A 56 0.98 11.11 -13.86
N ALA A 57 2.01 11.53 -14.60
CA ALA A 57 2.86 12.66 -14.22
C ALA A 57 2.16 14.02 -14.28
N ASP A 58 1.01 14.11 -14.94
CA ASP A 58 0.18 15.30 -15.09
C ASP A 58 -0.93 15.42 -14.03
N ASP A 59 -0.99 14.49 -13.07
CA ASP A 59 -1.91 14.55 -11.92
C ASP A 59 -1.14 14.86 -10.61
N ASN A 60 -1.86 15.05 -9.51
CA ASN A 60 -1.33 15.36 -8.18
C ASN A 60 -0.61 14.18 -7.50
N GLY A 61 -0.47 13.06 -8.20
CA GLY A 61 0.02 11.80 -7.67
C GLY A 61 -1.00 11.06 -6.81
N ILE A 62 -0.69 9.81 -6.49
CA ILE A 62 -1.51 8.97 -5.62
C ILE A 62 -1.03 9.17 -4.18
N PRO A 63 -1.88 9.69 -3.26
CA PRO A 63 -1.47 9.91 -1.89
C PRO A 63 -0.92 8.63 -1.25
N GLY A 64 0.30 8.70 -0.73
CA GLY A 64 0.92 7.60 -0.01
C GLY A 64 1.40 6.43 -0.88
N LEU A 65 1.36 6.54 -2.20
CA LEU A 65 1.87 5.48 -3.08
C LEU A 65 3.34 5.23 -2.79
N LEU A 66 3.65 3.98 -2.42
CA LEU A 66 4.97 3.50 -2.01
C LEU A 66 5.63 4.31 -0.87
N GLN A 67 4.90 5.18 -0.19
CA GLN A 67 5.39 5.98 0.93
C GLN A 67 5.38 5.15 2.22
N PRO A 68 6.54 4.99 2.91
CA PRO A 68 6.58 4.34 4.20
C PRO A 68 5.74 5.05 5.25
N GLY A 69 4.99 4.29 6.04
CA GLY A 69 4.21 4.81 7.17
C GLY A 69 2.96 5.60 6.77
N PHE A 70 2.50 5.51 5.52
CA PHE A 70 1.24 6.14 5.13
C PHE A 70 0.05 5.52 5.89
N GLU A 71 -0.74 6.40 6.50
CA GLU A 71 -2.00 6.06 7.15
C GLU A 71 -3.16 6.58 6.31
N VAL A 72 -4.14 5.70 6.04
CA VAL A 72 -5.32 6.07 5.28
C VAL A 72 -6.17 6.99 6.16
N PRO A 73 -6.49 8.22 5.74
CA PRO A 73 -7.37 9.07 6.51
C PRO A 73 -8.74 8.39 6.62
N PHE A 74 -9.22 8.19 7.86
CA PHE A 74 -10.58 7.70 8.09
C PHE A 74 -11.57 8.70 7.50
N THR A 75 -12.20 8.35 6.38
CA THR A 75 -13.39 9.07 5.93
C THR A 75 -14.55 8.55 6.76
N SER A 76 -14.95 9.31 7.80
CA SER A 76 -16.29 9.16 8.35
C SER A 76 -17.24 9.37 7.19
N SER A 77 -17.94 8.33 6.74
CA SER A 77 -18.99 8.48 5.75
C SER A 77 -20.08 9.36 6.36
N GLU A 78 -20.06 10.66 6.12
CA GLU A 78 -21.26 11.47 6.31
C GLU A 78 -22.29 10.98 5.31
N SER A 79 -23.18 10.11 5.79
CA SER A 79 -24.45 9.81 5.14
C SER A 79 -25.27 11.08 5.08
N LYS A 80 -25.04 11.91 4.06
CA LYS A 80 -26.01 12.96 3.74
C LYS A 80 -27.16 12.34 2.97
N THR A 81 -28.06 11.69 3.73
CA THR A 81 -29.44 11.49 3.29
C THR A 81 -30.03 12.88 3.08
N SER A 82 -30.04 13.35 1.83
CA SER A 82 -30.82 14.52 1.46
C SER A 82 -32.21 14.06 1.04
N ARG A 83 -33.18 14.57 1.80
CA ARG A 83 -34.63 14.45 1.62
C ARG A 83 -35.09 14.98 0.27
#